data_AF-A0A8T8E226-F1
#
_entry.id   AF-A0A8T8E226-F1
#
_cell.length_a   1.000
_cell.length_b   1.000
_cell.length_c   1.000
_cell.angle_alpha   90.00
_cell.angle_beta   90.00
_cell.angle_gamma   90.00
#
_symmetry.space_group_name_H-M   'P 1'
#
loop_
_entity.id
_entity.type
_entity.pdbx_description
1 polymer ?
#
loop_
_entity_poly.entity_id
_entity_poly.type
_entity_poly.pdbx_seq_one_letter_code
_entity_poly.pdbx_strand_id
1 'polypeptide(L)'
;MRRTSARSTRLQREIDELVARGWTIEEEAPDHVVMIDREFGSVVSHLLVAILTFWFSMGVGNVVWGAYNYVANSRRRVLWEDGQDCPNCGASASPDAAYCPDCGEELSSGRDSSATVVCPDCEAAVDAGSRYCPNCGTKLADAVGERTDAVDSGASTVDDRTDTFDTGS
;
A
#
# COMPACT_ATOMS: atom_id res chain seq x y z
N MET A 1 -8.43 -25.45 1.99
CA MET A 1 -7.14 -24.74 1.87
C MET A 1 -7.29 -23.73 0.75
N ARG A 2 -7.39 -22.44 1.08
CA ARG A 2 -7.51 -21.37 0.07
C ARG A 2 -6.18 -21.30 -0.66
N ARG A 3 -6.21 -21.37 -1.99
CA ARG A 3 -5.04 -21.14 -2.84
C ARG A 3 -4.53 -19.75 -2.49
N THR A 4 -3.31 -19.65 -1.95
CA THR A 4 -2.52 -18.43 -2.00
C THR A 4 -2.57 -17.99 -3.46
N SER A 5 -3.12 -16.81 -3.75
CA SER A 5 -2.96 -16.21 -5.07
C SER A 5 -1.46 -16.24 -5.37
N ALA A 6 -1.09 -16.72 -6.56
CA ALA A 6 0.30 -16.65 -6.98
C ALA A 6 0.63 -15.16 -7.07
N ARG A 7 1.34 -14.63 -6.07
CA ARG A 7 1.80 -13.24 -6.03
C ARG A 7 2.39 -12.84 -7.38
N SER A 8 2.21 -11.59 -7.79
CA SER A 8 2.77 -11.08 -9.04
C SER A 8 4.30 -11.28 -9.08
N THR A 9 4.85 -11.58 -10.26
CA THR A 9 6.30 -11.82 -10.42
C THR A 9 7.14 -10.60 -10.06
N ARG A 10 6.58 -9.40 -10.25
CA ARG A 10 7.19 -8.14 -9.81
C ARG A 10 7.29 -8.08 -8.28
N LEU A 11 6.18 -8.33 -7.57
CA LEU A 11 6.15 -8.31 -6.10
C LEU A 11 7.12 -9.35 -5.53
N GLN A 12 7.15 -10.57 -6.09
CA GLN A 12 8.07 -11.62 -5.65
C GLN A 12 9.53 -11.20 -5.81
N ARG A 13 9.92 -10.66 -6.97
CA ARG A 13 11.29 -10.18 -7.21
C ARG A 13 11.70 -9.08 -6.23
N GLU A 14 10.79 -8.16 -5.92
CA GLU A 14 11.07 -7.07 -4.99
C GLU A 14 11.21 -7.56 -3.54
N ILE A 15 10.35 -8.48 -3.12
CA ILE A 15 10.47 -9.16 -1.82
C ILE A 15 11.82 -9.89 -1.73
N ASP A 16 12.18 -10.67 -2.75
CA ASP A 16 13.44 -11.41 -2.79
C ASP A 16 14.65 -10.47 -2.68
N GLU A 17 14.62 -9.34 -3.40
CA GLU A 17 15.67 -8.32 -3.33
C GLU A 17 15.74 -7.66 -1.94
N LEU A 18 14.60 -7.36 -1.31
CA LEU A 18 14.55 -6.78 0.03
C LEU A 18 15.05 -7.77 1.09
N VAL A 19 14.64 -9.03 1.00
CA VAL A 19 15.13 -10.11 1.88
C VAL A 19 16.65 -10.29 1.70
N ALA A 20 17.16 -10.25 0.46
CA ALA A 20 18.59 -10.31 0.20
C ALA A 20 19.37 -9.12 0.81
N ARG A 21 18.72 -7.95 0.94
CA ARG A 21 19.25 -6.77 1.63
C ARG A 21 19.10 -6.82 3.15
N GLY A 22 18.55 -7.89 3.72
CA GLY A 22 18.37 -8.07 5.16
C GLY A 22 17.03 -7.57 5.71
N TRP A 23 16.08 -7.19 4.85
CA TRP A 23 14.74 -6.83 5.28
C TRP A 23 13.97 -8.07 5.74
N THR A 24 13.10 -7.87 6.72
CA THR A 24 12.26 -8.94 7.29
C THR A 24 10.79 -8.66 7.03
N ILE A 25 9.99 -9.71 6.83
CA ILE A 25 8.53 -9.60 6.65
C ILE A 25 7.89 -9.55 8.03
N GLU A 26 7.16 -8.47 8.32
CA GLU A 26 6.43 -8.29 9.58
C GLU A 26 4.97 -8.75 9.45
N GLU A 27 4.34 -8.45 8.30
CA GLU A 27 2.93 -8.76 8.03
C GLU A 27 2.73 -9.16 6.57
N GLU A 28 2.00 -10.27 6.37
CA GLU A 28 1.59 -10.76 5.05
C GLU A 28 0.08 -10.59 4.90
N ALA A 29 -0.34 -9.57 4.16
CA ALA A 29 -1.72 -9.40 3.75
C ALA A 29 -1.95 -10.04 2.35
N PRO A 30 -3.23 -10.26 1.96
CA PRO A 30 -3.56 -10.78 0.64
C PRO A 30 -3.18 -9.84 -0.52
N ASP A 31 -3.16 -8.53 -0.27
CA ASP A 31 -2.98 -7.46 -1.27
C ASP A 31 -1.68 -6.68 -1.10
N HIS A 32 -1.02 -6.82 0.06
CA HIS A 32 0.24 -6.12 0.34
C HIS A 32 1.12 -6.88 1.34
N VAL A 33 2.40 -6.52 1.36
CA VAL A 33 3.41 -7.07 2.27
C VAL A 33 4.10 -5.93 2.98
N VAL A 34 4.16 -6.03 4.31
CA VAL A 34 4.87 -5.07 5.14
C VAL A 34 6.25 -5.63 5.45
N MET A 35 7.27 -4.89 5.02
CA MET A 35 8.66 -5.22 5.30
C MET A 35 9.26 -4.20 6.27
N ILE A 36 10.05 -4.69 7.21
CA ILE A 36 10.79 -3.87 8.17
C ILE A 36 12.28 -4.17 8.09
N ASP A 37 13.06 -3.09 8.06
CA ASP A 37 14.50 -3.12 8.19
C ASP A 37 14.90 -2.61 9.57
N ARG A 38 15.62 -3.46 10.31
CA ARG A 38 16.13 -3.15 11.65
C ARG A 38 17.65 -3.04 11.53
N GLU A 39 18.13 -1.85 11.17
CA GLU A 39 19.56 -1.53 11.20
C GLU A 39 20.03 -1.51 12.67
N PHE A 40 20.47 -2.66 13.17
CA PHE A 40 21.38 -2.69 14.31
C PHE A 40 22.67 -2.02 13.80
N GLY A 41 22.96 -0.80 14.26
CA GLY A 41 24.17 -0.08 13.86
C GLY A 41 25.43 -0.94 14.01
N SER A 42 26.58 -0.50 13.47
CA SER A 42 27.76 -1.36 13.47
C SER A 42 28.09 -1.87 14.88
N VAL A 43 28.42 -3.16 15.01
CA VAL A 43 28.78 -3.78 16.30
C VAL A 43 29.90 -2.98 16.96
N VAL A 44 30.84 -2.46 16.18
CA VAL A 44 31.93 -1.59 16.64
C VAL A 44 31.39 -0.26 17.18
N SER A 45 30.45 0.39 16.50
CA SER A 45 29.79 1.60 16.99
C SER A 45 29.09 1.34 18.33
N HIS A 46 28.37 0.22 18.45
CA HIS A 46 27.74 -0.18 19.70
C HIS A 46 28.76 -0.44 20.82
N LEU A 47 29.89 -1.10 20.52
CA LEU A 47 30.97 -1.36 21.48
C LEU A 47 31.68 -0.07 21.92
N LEU A 48 31.98 0.84 20.99
CA LEU A 48 32.60 2.14 21.30
C LEU A 48 31.69 2.98 22.19
N VAL A 49 30.42 3.10 21.81
CA VAL A 49 29.41 3.82 22.58
C VAL A 49 29.23 3.17 23.97
N ALA A 50 29.23 1.84 24.07
CA ALA A 50 29.21 1.12 25.36
C ALA A 50 30.45 1.42 26.22
N ILE A 51 31.65 1.40 25.67
CA ILE A 51 32.90 1.70 26.40
C ILE A 51 32.91 3.15 26.90
N LEU A 52 32.54 4.10 26.04
CA LEU A 52 32.57 5.54 26.35
C LEU A 52 31.50 5.93 27.37
N THR A 53 30.29 5.38 27.27
CA THR A 53 29.18 5.75 28.15
C THR A 53 29.15 4.97 29.47
N PHE A 54 29.70 3.75 29.52
CA PHE A 54 29.88 3.00 30.76
C PHE A 54 30.83 3.74 31.71
N TRP A 55 31.87 4.37 31.17
CA TRP A 55 32.85 5.14 31.93
C TRP A 55 32.28 6.45 32.54
N PHE A 56 31.30 7.09 31.91
CA PHE A 56 30.78 8.40 32.37
C PHE A 56 29.34 8.39 32.93
N SER A 57 28.56 7.31 32.78
CA SER A 57 27.12 7.31 33.17
C SER A 57 26.60 6.03 33.84
N MET A 58 27.49 5.10 34.23
CA MET A 58 27.10 3.74 34.66
C MET A 58 26.14 3.02 33.68
N GLY A 59 26.17 3.38 32.38
CA GLY A 59 25.41 2.71 31.33
C GLY A 59 23.94 3.10 31.19
N VAL A 60 23.34 3.87 32.10
CA VAL A 60 21.91 4.24 32.02
C VAL A 60 21.63 5.13 30.80
N GLY A 61 22.48 6.12 30.54
CA GLY A 61 22.36 6.97 29.36
C GLY A 61 22.44 6.17 28.05
N ASN A 62 23.18 5.06 28.07
CA ASN A 62 23.38 4.23 26.91
C ASN A 62 22.21 3.29 26.62
N VAL A 63 21.58 2.77 27.68
CA VAL A 63 20.34 1.99 27.54
C VAL A 63 19.23 2.88 27.00
N VAL A 64 19.10 4.12 27.49
CA VAL A 64 18.09 5.08 27.01
C VAL A 64 18.36 5.50 25.58
N TRP A 65 19.61 5.84 25.23
CA TRP A 65 19.97 6.23 23.87
C TRP A 65 19.88 5.06 22.87
N GLY A 66 20.33 3.86 23.26
CA GLY A 66 20.20 2.65 22.46
C GLY A 66 18.74 2.26 22.23
N ALA A 67 17.90 2.36 23.27
CA ALA A 67 16.46 2.18 23.12
C ALA A 67 15.88 3.21 22.15
N TYR A 68 16.15 4.50 22.36
CA TYR A 68 15.70 5.58 21.47
C TYR A 68 16.10 5.34 20.01
N ASN A 69 17.37 5.05 19.75
CA ASN A 69 17.88 4.85 18.39
C ASN A 69 17.32 3.58 17.73
N TYR A 70 17.05 2.54 18.52
CA TYR A 70 16.42 1.30 18.05
C TYR A 70 14.96 1.52 17.62
N VAL A 71 14.16 2.28 18.39
CA VAL A 71 12.78 2.58 17.98
C VAL A 71 12.73 3.64 16.88
N ALA A 72 13.61 4.63 16.90
CA ALA A 72 13.54 5.77 15.99
C ALA A 72 14.01 5.47 14.55
N ASN A 73 14.90 4.49 14.33
CA ASN A 73 15.48 4.23 13.00
C ASN A 73 14.90 3.01 12.27
N SER A 74 13.80 2.42 12.73
CA SER A 74 13.17 1.33 11.98
C SER A 74 12.52 1.85 10.70
N ARG A 75 12.94 1.32 9.54
CA ARG A 75 12.31 1.65 8.25
C ARG A 75 11.24 0.61 7.96
N ARG A 76 9.99 1.06 7.85
CA ARG A 76 8.86 0.23 7.41
C ARG A 76 8.51 0.58 5.97
N ARG A 77 8.40 -0.42 5.10
CA ARG A 77 7.97 -0.28 3.71
C ARG A 77 6.78 -1.20 3.43
N VAL A 78 5.84 -0.72 2.62
CA VAL A 78 4.65 -1.48 2.21
C VAL A 78 4.76 -1.75 0.71
N LEU A 79 4.76 -3.02 0.33
CA LEU A 79 4.78 -3.47 -1.06
C LEU A 79 3.39 -3.93 -1.46
N TRP A 80 2.85 -3.42 -2.54
CA TRP A 80 1.49 -3.75 -3.01
C TRP A 80 1.54 -4.76 -4.15
N GLU A 81 0.57 -5.69 -4.21
CA GLU A 81 0.52 -6.74 -5.24
C GLU A 81 0.30 -6.17 -6.65
N ASP A 82 -0.58 -5.18 -6.77
CA ASP A 82 -0.89 -4.41 -7.98
C ASP A 82 -0.38 -2.95 -7.91
N GLY A 83 0.67 -2.70 -7.12
CA GLY A 83 1.20 -1.36 -6.88
C GLY A 83 1.84 -0.69 -8.09
N GLN A 84 1.96 0.63 -8.05
CA GLN A 84 2.75 1.41 -9.01
C GLN A 84 3.99 2.01 -8.35
N ASP A 85 5.09 2.09 -9.10
CA ASP A 85 6.29 2.78 -8.63
C ASP A 85 6.12 4.29 -8.80
N CYS A 86 6.45 5.05 -7.77
CA CYS A 86 6.49 6.50 -7.86
C CYS A 86 7.58 6.92 -8.87
N PRO A 87 7.27 7.76 -9.88
CA PRO A 87 8.27 8.20 -10.86
C PRO A 87 9.34 9.12 -10.27
N ASN A 88 9.06 9.74 -9.11
CA ASN A 88 9.97 10.66 -8.44
C ASN A 88 10.95 9.92 -7.52
N CYS A 89 10.45 9.11 -6.58
CA CYS A 89 11.28 8.47 -5.56
C CYS A 89 11.45 6.94 -5.70
N GLY A 90 10.72 6.30 -6.62
CA GLY A 90 10.76 4.85 -6.82
C GLY A 90 10.08 4.02 -5.73
N ALA A 91 9.36 4.64 -4.79
CA ALA A 91 8.60 3.92 -3.78
C ALA A 91 7.37 3.24 -4.39
N SER A 92 7.09 2.00 -3.97
CA SER A 92 5.85 1.28 -4.30
C SER A 92 4.66 1.93 -3.57
N ALA A 93 3.66 2.33 -4.33
CA ALA A 93 2.41 2.89 -3.82
C ALA A 93 1.21 2.05 -4.28
N SER A 94 0.09 2.17 -3.55
CA SER A 94 -1.18 1.53 -3.92
C SER A 94 -1.63 2.01 -5.31
N PRO A 95 -2.26 1.15 -6.14
CA PRO A 95 -2.80 1.56 -7.44
C PRO A 95 -3.87 2.66 -7.35
N ASP A 96 -4.51 2.79 -6.19
CA ASP A 96 -5.54 3.80 -5.92
C ASP A 96 -4.99 5.07 -5.25
N ALA A 97 -3.69 5.10 -4.94
CA ALA A 97 -3.07 6.25 -4.29
C ALA A 97 -3.02 7.43 -5.27
N ALA A 98 -3.58 8.57 -4.88
CA ALA A 98 -3.48 9.82 -5.63
C ALA A 98 -2.12 10.52 -5.41
N TYR A 99 -1.44 10.21 -4.31
CA TYR A 99 -0.13 10.78 -3.96
C TYR A 99 0.79 9.71 -3.40
N CYS A 100 2.09 9.87 -3.62
CA CYS A 100 3.10 9.00 -3.06
C CYS A 100 3.24 9.26 -1.55
N PRO A 101 3.12 8.23 -0.69
CA PRO A 101 3.23 8.41 0.77
C PRO A 101 4.66 8.77 1.23
N ASP A 102 5.68 8.50 0.41
CA ASP A 102 7.07 8.70 0.78
C ASP A 102 7.63 10.07 0.35
N CYS A 103 7.20 10.59 -0.81
CA CYS A 103 7.72 11.86 -1.34
C CYS A 103 6.66 12.93 -1.63
N GLY A 104 5.37 12.58 -1.63
CA GLY A 104 4.27 13.51 -1.91
C GLY A 104 3.99 13.76 -3.39
N GLU A 105 4.71 13.12 -4.31
CA GLU A 105 4.47 13.22 -5.76
C GLU A 105 3.04 12.78 -6.13
N GLU A 106 2.40 13.48 -7.05
CA GLU A 106 1.10 13.08 -7.59
C GLU A 106 1.24 11.81 -8.42
N LEU A 107 0.43 10.82 -8.07
CA LEU A 107 0.35 9.56 -8.79
C LEU A 107 -0.89 9.59 -9.66
N SER A 108 -0.76 9.15 -10.91
CA SER A 108 -1.91 8.87 -11.76
C SER A 108 -2.64 7.64 -11.21
N SER A 109 -3.45 7.85 -10.17
CA SER A 109 -4.31 6.79 -9.62
C SER A 109 -5.09 6.18 -10.79
N GLY A 110 -5.18 4.84 -10.84
CA GLY A 110 -5.74 4.07 -11.97
C GLY A 110 -7.20 4.36 -12.36
N ARG A 111 -7.78 5.43 -11.82
CA ARG A 111 -8.99 6.08 -12.33
C ARG A 111 -8.58 7.04 -13.45
N ASP A 112 -8.62 6.52 -14.67
CA ASP A 112 -8.62 7.24 -15.95
C ASP A 112 -8.68 8.78 -15.81
N SER A 113 -7.53 9.40 -15.54
CA SER A 113 -7.38 10.86 -15.51
C SER A 113 -7.43 11.47 -16.92
N SER A 114 -7.82 10.67 -17.93
CA SER A 114 -8.09 11.13 -19.29
C SER A 114 -9.51 11.68 -19.46
N ALA A 115 -10.40 11.49 -18.47
CA ALA A 115 -11.71 12.11 -18.52
C ALA A 115 -11.59 13.57 -18.03
N THR A 116 -11.74 14.51 -18.95
CA THR A 116 -11.81 15.95 -18.66
C THR A 116 -13.28 16.38 -18.64
N VAL A 117 -13.69 17.11 -17.60
CA VAL A 117 -14.97 17.82 -17.51
C VAL A 117 -14.77 19.31 -17.81
N VAL A 118 -15.71 19.92 -18.51
CA VAL A 118 -15.69 21.37 -18.76
C VAL A 118 -16.42 22.08 -17.61
N CYS A 119 -15.78 23.07 -17.00
CA CYS A 119 -16.40 23.86 -15.94
C CYS A 119 -17.59 24.67 -16.49
N PRO A 120 -18.79 24.60 -15.88
CA PRO A 120 -19.96 25.33 -16.36
C PRO A 120 -19.88 26.85 -16.20
N ASP A 121 -19.02 27.36 -15.31
CA ASP A 121 -18.95 28.80 -15.00
C ASP A 121 -17.83 29.54 -15.75
N CYS A 122 -16.69 28.87 -16.00
CA CYS A 122 -15.53 29.51 -16.64
C CYS A 122 -15.01 28.79 -17.88
N GLU A 123 -15.69 27.71 -18.30
CA GLU A 123 -15.39 26.92 -19.50
C GLU A 123 -13.98 26.29 -19.51
N ALA A 124 -13.25 26.35 -18.39
CA ALA A 124 -11.96 25.69 -18.23
C ALA A 124 -12.13 24.16 -18.28
N ALA A 125 -11.21 23.50 -18.97
CA ALA A 125 -11.02 22.06 -18.90
C ALA A 125 -10.47 21.69 -17.52
N VAL A 126 -11.13 20.76 -16.83
CA VAL A 126 -10.78 20.28 -15.48
C VAL A 126 -10.82 18.76 -15.47
N ASP A 127 -10.00 18.11 -14.65
CA ASP A 127 -10.07 16.66 -14.47
C ASP A 127 -11.42 16.23 -13.91
N ALA A 128 -12.03 15.17 -14.46
CA ALA A 128 -13.35 14.69 -14.06
C ALA A 128 -13.41 14.20 -12.59
N GLY A 129 -12.26 14.02 -11.94
CA GLY A 129 -12.14 13.71 -10.52
C GLY A 129 -12.09 14.93 -9.58
N SER A 130 -11.97 16.16 -10.12
CA SER A 130 -11.84 17.36 -9.30
C SER A 130 -13.17 17.74 -8.65
N ARG A 131 -13.17 17.99 -7.33
CA ARG A 131 -14.36 18.49 -6.62
C ARG A 131 -14.67 19.96 -6.90
N TYR A 132 -13.65 20.72 -7.30
CA TYR A 132 -13.72 22.16 -7.56
C TYR A 132 -12.89 22.51 -8.79
N CYS A 133 -13.32 23.52 -9.54
CA CYS A 133 -12.55 24.07 -10.64
C CYS A 133 -11.34 24.85 -10.11
N PRO A 134 -10.10 24.56 -10.56
CA PRO A 134 -8.91 25.29 -10.12
C PRO A 134 -8.84 26.72 -10.66
N ASN A 135 -9.63 27.07 -11.68
CA ASN A 135 -9.62 28.40 -12.31
C ASN A 135 -10.59 29.37 -11.61
N CYS A 136 -11.82 28.94 -11.32
CA CYS A 136 -12.86 29.81 -10.76
C CYS A 136 -13.39 29.39 -9.39
N GLY A 137 -13.03 28.22 -8.88
CA GLY A 137 -13.49 27.70 -7.57
C GLY A 137 -14.88 27.05 -7.59
N THR A 138 -15.55 26.99 -8.73
CA THR A 138 -16.88 26.34 -8.87
C THR A 138 -16.82 24.87 -8.49
N LYS A 139 -17.78 24.41 -7.69
CA LYS A 139 -17.90 23.01 -7.29
C LYS A 139 -18.39 22.16 -8.48
N LEU A 140 -17.67 21.08 -8.78
CA LEU A 140 -17.92 20.19 -9.95
C LEU A 140 -18.54 18.84 -9.56
N ALA A 141 -18.72 18.58 -8.27
CA ALA A 141 -19.38 17.37 -7.78
C ALA A 141 -20.85 17.39 -8.20
N ASP A 142 -21.17 16.66 -9.28
CA ASP A 142 -22.44 15.95 -9.58
C ASP A 142 -22.52 15.46 -11.06
N ALA A 143 -21.49 15.66 -11.90
CA ALA A 143 -21.46 15.17 -13.29
C ALA A 143 -20.82 13.78 -13.49
N VAL A 144 -20.58 13.02 -12.41
CA VAL A 144 -20.15 11.61 -12.48
C VAL A 144 -21.17 10.78 -11.71
N GLY A 145 -22.34 10.62 -12.31
CA GLY A 145 -23.32 9.65 -11.86
C GLY A 145 -22.78 8.24 -12.02
N GLU A 146 -22.80 7.49 -10.92
CA GLU A 146 -23.49 6.21 -10.86
C GLU A 146 -23.23 5.24 -12.03
N ARG A 147 -22.18 4.43 -11.91
CA ARG A 147 -22.28 3.02 -12.35
C ARG A 147 -22.54 2.19 -11.11
N THR A 148 -23.79 2.13 -10.72
CA THR A 148 -24.29 0.98 -9.97
C THR A 148 -24.15 -0.23 -10.88
N ASP A 149 -23.24 -1.12 -10.52
CA ASP A 149 -23.23 -2.49 -11.01
C ASP A 149 -24.55 -3.15 -10.58
N ALA A 150 -25.53 -3.13 -11.47
CA ALA A 150 -26.84 -3.72 -11.26
C ALA A 150 -27.34 -4.42 -12.53
N VAL A 151 -26.66 -5.49 -12.95
CA VAL A 151 -27.19 -6.64 -13.73
C VAL A 151 -26.17 -7.78 -13.48
N ASP A 152 -26.40 -8.86 -12.73
CA ASP A 152 -27.47 -9.84 -12.82
C ASP A 152 -27.54 -10.64 -11.50
N SER A 153 -28.70 -10.66 -10.86
CA SER A 153 -29.10 -11.69 -9.90
C SER A 153 -30.53 -12.06 -10.21
N GLY A 154 -30.74 -12.66 -11.40
CA GLY A 154 -31.91 -13.45 -11.71
C GLY A 154 -31.86 -14.79 -10.98
N ALA A 155 -32.28 -14.78 -9.71
CA ALA A 155 -32.81 -15.99 -9.09
C ALA A 155 -34.07 -16.41 -9.87
N SER A 156 -33.97 -17.49 -10.64
CA SER A 156 -35.13 -18.23 -11.14
C SER A 156 -35.06 -19.64 -10.58
N THR A 157 -35.90 -19.87 -9.58
CA THR A 157 -36.35 -21.18 -9.14
C THR A 157 -36.90 -21.95 -10.34
N VAL A 158 -36.23 -23.04 -10.70
CA VAL A 158 -36.87 -24.14 -11.41
C VAL A 158 -36.73 -25.36 -10.52
N ASP A 159 -37.86 -25.72 -9.91
CA ASP A 159 -38.15 -27.05 -9.41
C ASP A 159 -37.76 -28.08 -10.48
N ASP A 160 -36.93 -29.06 -10.12
CA ASP A 160 -37.12 -30.40 -10.63
C ASP A 160 -37.02 -31.43 -9.50
N ARG A 161 -38.08 -32.22 -9.44
CA ARG A 161 -38.36 -33.25 -8.45
C ARG A 161 -37.59 -34.52 -8.82
N THR A 162 -37.26 -35.30 -7.78
CA THR A 162 -37.09 -36.77 -7.77
C THR A 162 -35.94 -37.29 -8.64
N ASP A 163 -34.90 -37.90 -8.07
CA ASP A 163 -35.05 -39.29 -7.68
C ASP A 163 -34.30 -39.72 -6.42
N THR A 164 -35.01 -40.61 -5.75
CA THR A 164 -34.74 -41.28 -4.49
C THR A 164 -33.95 -42.58 -4.71
N PHE A 165 -33.19 -42.99 -3.69
CA PHE A 165 -32.70 -44.35 -3.40
C PHE A 165 -31.62 -44.96 -4.31
N ASP A 166 -30.43 -45.27 -3.75
CA ASP A 166 -30.19 -46.62 -3.19
C ASP A 166 -28.96 -46.64 -2.27
N THR A 167 -29.09 -47.41 -1.18
CA THR A 167 -28.08 -47.71 -0.18
C THR A 167 -27.79 -49.20 -0.22
N GLY A 168 -26.52 -49.58 -0.34
CA GLY A 168 -26.04 -50.90 0.13
C GLY A 168 -25.31 -51.73 -0.92
N SER A 169 -24.02 -52.00 -0.67
CA SER A 169 -23.52 -53.28 -0.14
C SER A 169 -22.02 -53.22 0.08
#